data_AF-A0A6P4I5T0-F1
#
_entry.id   AF-A0A6P4I5T0-F1
#
_cell.length_a   1.000
_cell.length_b   1.000
_cell.length_c   1.000
_cell.angle_alpha   90.00
_cell.angle_beta   90.00
_cell.angle_gamma   90.00
#
_symmetry.space_group_name_H-M   'P 1'
#
loop_
_entity.id
_entity.type
_entity.pdbx_description
1 polymer ?
#
loop_
_entity_poly.entity_id
_entity_poly.type
_entity_poly.pdbx_seq_one_letter_code
_entity_poly.pdbx_strand_id
1 'polypeptide(L)'
;MIHTLLRRHLLSSRRAIVKTQGAPVRSYMPLAGPPRFPMNPAQRLILGVGPLILMMVIPYWALFNMPRWSRMHLGLPPEEEEEEAEPPPENAK
;
A
#
# COMPACT_ATOMS: atom_id res chain seq x y z
N MET A 1 -29.22 -11.04 -28.15
CA MET A 1 -29.39 -11.60 -26.78
C MET A 1 -28.42 -11.03 -25.76
N ILE A 2 -27.16 -10.73 -26.09
CA ILE A 2 -26.17 -10.25 -25.10
C ILE A 2 -26.53 -8.85 -24.55
N HIS A 3 -26.97 -7.93 -25.41
CA HIS A 3 -27.38 -6.58 -24.99
C HIS A 3 -28.56 -6.56 -24.01
N THR A 4 -29.50 -7.50 -24.12
CA THR A 4 -30.66 -7.56 -23.23
C THR A 4 -30.29 -8.08 -21.84
N LEU A 5 -29.32 -9.01 -21.76
CA LEU A 5 -28.79 -9.51 -20.49
C LEU A 5 -27.96 -8.43 -19.77
N LEU A 6 -27.09 -7.73 -20.49
CA LEU A 6 -26.32 -6.60 -19.93
C LEU A 6 -27.23 -5.49 -19.40
N ARG A 7 -28.27 -5.13 -20.16
CA ARG A 7 -29.24 -4.10 -19.74
C ARG A 7 -30.03 -4.55 -18.50
N ARG A 8 -30.43 -5.83 -18.42
CA ARG A 8 -31.14 -6.39 -17.27
C ARG A 8 -30.25 -6.43 -16.02
N HIS A 9 -28.97 -6.75 -16.17
CA HIS A 9 -28.01 -6.75 -15.07
C HIS A 9 -27.77 -5.33 -14.52
N LEU A 10 -27.55 -4.35 -15.41
CA LEU A 10 -27.36 -2.94 -15.04
C LEU A 10 -28.60 -2.34 -14.37
N LEU A 11 -29.80 -2.70 -14.85
CA LEU A 11 -31.06 -2.27 -14.24
C LEU A 11 -31.33 -2.97 -12.90
N SER A 12 -30.90 -4.21 -12.71
CA SER A 12 -30.98 -4.95 -11.45
C SER A 12 -30.15 -4.28 -10.35
N SER A 13 -28.90 -3.91 -10.67
CA SER A 13 -28.01 -3.22 -9.73
C SER A 13 -28.55 -1.84 -9.33
N ARG A 14 -29.21 -1.11 -10.25
CA ARG A 14 -29.90 0.15 -9.91
C ARG A 14 -31.11 -0.05 -9.00
N ARG A 15 -31.89 -1.11 -9.19
CA ARG A 15 -33.08 -1.40 -8.35
C ARG A 15 -32.69 -1.87 -6.94
N ALA A 16 -31.55 -2.53 -6.78
CA ALA A 16 -31.01 -2.87 -5.46
C ALA A 16 -30.68 -1.63 -4.61
N ILE A 17 -30.18 -0.56 -5.26
CA ILE A 17 -29.90 0.75 -4.62
C ILE A 17 -31.18 1.48 -4.19
N VAL A 18 -32.29 1.27 -4.88
CA VAL A 18 -33.57 1.94 -4.55
C VAL A 18 -34.32 1.24 -3.41
N LYS A 19 -34.13 -0.08 -3.22
CA LYS A 19 -34.80 -0.84 -2.15
C LYS A 19 -34.33 -0.51 -0.72
N THR A 20 -33.25 0.23 -0.56
CA THR A 20 -32.82 0.78 0.74
C THR A 20 -33.60 2.04 1.15
N GLN A 21 -34.47 2.59 0.30
CA GLN A 21 -35.41 3.66 0.67
C GLN A 21 -36.70 3.11 1.32
N GLY A 22 -36.54 2.15 2.24
CA GLY A 22 -37.60 1.86 3.22
C GLY A 22 -37.76 3.06 4.16
N ALA A 23 -38.95 3.23 4.72
CA ALA A 23 -39.30 4.36 5.60
C ALA A 23 -38.16 4.74 6.56
N PRO A 24 -37.90 6.05 6.80
CA PRO A 24 -36.84 6.48 7.69
C PRO A 24 -37.18 6.10 9.14
N VAL A 25 -36.83 4.87 9.53
CA VAL A 25 -36.80 4.45 10.93
C VAL A 25 -35.61 5.17 11.56
N ARG A 26 -35.78 5.75 12.76
CA ARG A 26 -34.64 6.19 13.60
C ARG A 26 -33.84 4.95 14.00
N SER A 27 -33.00 4.46 13.11
CA SER A 27 -31.99 3.49 13.45
C SER A 27 -30.93 4.21 14.27
N TYR A 28 -30.78 3.85 15.55
CA TYR A 28 -29.62 4.22 16.39
C TYR A 28 -28.30 3.61 15.87
N MET A 29 -28.30 3.02 14.68
CA MET A 29 -27.09 2.62 13.98
C MET A 29 -26.38 3.87 13.48
N PRO A 30 -25.06 4.00 13.67
CA PRO A 30 -24.30 5.08 13.05
C PRO A 30 -24.30 4.86 11.53
N LEU A 31 -25.32 5.38 10.85
CA LEU A 31 -25.29 5.52 9.41
C LEU A 31 -24.37 6.70 9.09
N ALA A 32 -23.11 6.40 8.79
CA ALA A 32 -22.25 7.35 8.12
C ALA A 32 -22.87 7.65 6.75
N GLY A 33 -23.12 8.94 6.47
CA GLY A 33 -23.50 9.40 5.15
C GLY A 33 -22.43 9.05 4.10
N PRO A 34 -22.74 9.20 2.81
CA PRO A 34 -21.76 8.95 1.76
C PRO A 34 -20.49 9.80 1.99
N PRO A 35 -19.29 9.27 1.70
CA PRO A 35 -18.04 9.96 1.98
C PRO A 35 -18.01 11.30 1.24
N ARG A 36 -17.66 12.37 1.95
CA ARG A 36 -17.53 13.72 1.37
C ARG A 36 -16.50 13.77 0.24
N PHE A 37 -15.48 12.91 0.33
CA PHE A 37 -14.44 12.74 -0.68
C PHE A 37 -14.39 11.27 -1.10
N PRO A 38 -14.96 10.90 -2.27
CA PRO A 38 -14.91 9.51 -2.74
C PRO A 38 -13.47 9.15 -3.08
N MET A 39 -12.96 8.12 -2.41
CA MET A 39 -11.59 7.67 -2.59
C MET A 39 -11.50 6.71 -3.78
N ASN A 40 -10.58 6.99 -4.71
CA ASN A 40 -10.29 6.10 -5.84
C ASN A 40 -9.67 4.78 -5.31
N PRO A 41 -9.93 3.60 -5.90
CA PRO A 41 -9.25 2.35 -5.55
C PRO A 41 -7.71 2.47 -5.47
N ALA A 42 -7.09 3.26 -6.35
CA ALA A 42 -5.65 3.50 -6.29
C ALA A 42 -5.24 4.24 -5.00
N GLN A 43 -6.00 5.27 -4.60
CA GLN A 43 -5.76 5.99 -3.34
C GLN A 43 -5.98 5.08 -2.12
N ARG A 44 -6.97 4.17 -2.18
CA ARG A 44 -7.17 3.14 -1.15
C ARG A 44 -5.96 2.22 -1.03
N LEU A 45 -5.38 1.80 -2.15
CA LEU A 45 -4.20 0.93 -2.14
C LEU A 45 -2.97 1.66 -1.58
N ILE A 46 -2.72 2.89 -2.02
CA ILE A 46 -1.59 3.69 -1.53
C ILE A 46 -1.72 3.96 -0.02
N LEU A 47 -2.91 4.37 0.45
CA LEU A 47 -3.13 4.68 1.85
C LEU A 47 -3.19 3.44 2.76
N GLY A 48 -3.54 2.27 2.21
CA GLY A 48 -3.51 1.00 2.95
C GLY A 48 -2.12 0.38 2.99
N VAL A 49 -1.51 0.18 1.81
CA VAL A 49 -0.25 -0.56 1.66
C VAL A 49 0.97 0.32 1.89
N GLY A 50 0.92 1.60 1.53
CA GLY A 50 2.04 2.54 1.68
C GLY A 50 2.58 2.60 3.11
N PRO A 51 1.74 2.83 4.13
CA PRO A 51 2.19 2.85 5.52
C PRO A 51 2.79 1.51 5.99
N LEU A 52 2.24 0.40 5.49
CA LEU A 52 2.73 -0.94 5.83
C LEU A 52 4.14 -1.17 5.27
N ILE A 53 4.39 -0.75 4.03
CA ILE A 53 5.74 -0.79 3.44
C ILE A 53 6.69 0.10 4.24
N LEU A 54 6.28 1.33 4.58
CA LEU A 54 7.10 2.27 5.34
C LEU A 54 7.57 1.67 6.68
N MET A 55 6.67 1.00 7.43
CA MET A 55 7.03 0.32 8.67
C MET A 55 7.99 -0.85 8.46
N MET A 56 8.02 -1.45 7.26
CA MET A 56 8.88 -2.60 6.96
C MET A 56 10.28 -2.21 6.46
N VAL A 57 10.50 -0.97 6.02
CA VAL A 57 11.83 -0.52 5.52
C VAL A 57 12.90 -0.63 6.60
N ILE A 58 12.64 -0.11 7.79
CA ILE A 58 13.59 -0.10 8.91
C ILE A 58 13.96 -1.53 9.37
N PRO A 59 13.01 -2.43 9.69
CA PRO A 59 13.37 -3.77 10.11
C PRO A 59 14.06 -4.56 8.99
N TYR A 60 13.68 -4.36 7.73
CA TYR A 60 14.38 -4.97 6.60
C TYR A 60 15.83 -4.50 6.52
N TRP A 61 16.07 -3.19 6.57
CA TRP A 61 17.42 -2.63 6.56
C TRP A 61 18.25 -3.11 7.75
N ALA A 62 17.67 -3.21 8.94
CA ALA A 62 18.35 -3.71 10.13
C ALA A 62 18.77 -5.19 9.98
N LEU A 63 17.92 -6.04 9.40
CA LEU A 63 18.23 -7.44 9.13
C LEU A 63 19.39 -7.57 8.13
N PHE A 64 19.43 -6.73 7.08
CA PHE A 64 20.52 -6.73 6.10
C PHE A 64 21.85 -6.26 6.69
N ASN A 65 21.84 -5.33 7.65
CA ASN A 65 23.06 -4.86 8.31
C ASN A 65 23.50 -5.73 9.51
N MET A 66 22.66 -6.65 9.97
CA MET A 66 22.92 -7.51 11.12
C MET A 66 24.22 -8.34 10.98
N PRO A 67 24.53 -8.98 9.83
CA PRO A 67 25.77 -9.74 9.67
C PRO A 67 27.02 -8.86 9.78
N ARG A 68 26.97 -7.65 9.22
CA ARG A 68 28.05 -6.65 9.30
C ARG A 68 28.29 -6.22 10.74
N TRP A 69 27.23 -5.88 11.47
CA TRP A 69 27.32 -5.51 12.89
C TRP A 69 27.84 -6.68 13.75
N SER A 70 27.36 -7.89 13.48
CA SER A 70 27.81 -9.10 14.20
C SER A 70 29.32 -9.31 14.04
N ARG A 71 29.87 -9.19 12.83
CA ARG A 71 31.31 -9.35 12.60
C ARG A 71 32.16 -8.30 13.29
N MET A 72 31.73 -7.04 13.29
CA MET A 72 32.41 -5.95 13.99
C MET A 72 32.58 -6.26 15.48
N HIS A 73 31.56 -6.82 16.13
CA HIS A 73 31.61 -7.19 17.55
C HIS A 73 32.32 -8.52 17.83
N LEU A 74 32.40 -9.40 16.83
CA LEU A 74 33.15 -10.67 16.92
C LEU A 74 34.63 -10.52 16.54
N GLY A 75 35.08 -9.34 16.10
CA GLY A 75 36.45 -9.12 15.66
C GLY A 75 36.83 -9.87 14.39
N LEU A 76 35.83 -10.30 13.61
CA LEU A 76 36.05 -10.95 12.31
C LEU A 76 36.42 -9.87 11.28
N PRO A 77 37.29 -10.19 10.30
CA PRO A 77 37.56 -9.26 9.21
C PRO A 77 36.24 -8.90 8.52
N PRO A 78 36.08 -7.63 8.07
CA PRO A 78 34.95 -7.28 7.21
C PRO A 78 34.94 -8.23 6.02
N GLU A 79 33.75 -8.65 5.55
CA GLU A 79 33.74 -9.19 4.19
C GLU A 79 34.22 -8.06 3.30
N GLU A 80 35.12 -8.38 2.39
CA GLU A 80 35.42 -7.54 1.23
C GLU A 80 34.09 -7.41 0.48
N GLU A 81 33.27 -6.44 0.91
CA GLU A 81 32.23 -5.86 0.07
C GLU A 81 33.00 -5.46 -1.19
N GLU A 82 32.69 -6.12 -2.32
CA GLU A 82 33.07 -5.64 -3.64
C GLU A 82 32.88 -4.13 -3.61
N GLU A 83 33.99 -3.41 -3.47
CA GLU A 83 34.01 -1.96 -3.53
C GLU A 83 33.29 -1.65 -4.84
N GLU A 84 32.10 -1.06 -4.73
CA GLU A 84 31.62 -0.17 -5.77
C GLU A 84 32.72 0.87 -5.89
N ALA A 85 33.70 0.56 -6.74
CA ALA A 85 34.90 1.32 -6.91
C ALA A 85 34.46 2.69 -7.44
N GLU A 86 34.33 3.66 -6.53
CA GLU A 86 34.27 5.05 -6.92
C GLU A 86 35.49 5.28 -7.82
N PRO A 87 35.32 5.65 -9.10
CA PRO A 87 36.47 5.89 -9.96
C PRO A 87 37.31 6.99 -9.28
N PRO A 88 38.63 6.79 -9.11
CA PRO A 88 39.46 7.72 -8.37
C PRO A 88 39.34 9.12 -8.99
N PRO A 89 39.30 10.20 -8.17
CA PRO A 89 39.18 11.55 -8.69
C PRO A 89 40.39 11.84 -9.61
N GLU A 90 40.10 12.22 -10.86
CA GLU A 90 41.12 12.63 -11.83
C GLU A 90 41.92 13.78 -11.23
N ASN A 91 43.16 13.47 -10.85
CA ASN A 91 44.07 14.42 -10.23
C ASN A 91 44.32 15.62 -11.14
N ALA A 92 44.32 16.78 -10.49
CA ALA A 92 44.74 18.07 -11.01
C ALA A 92 46.04 18.02 -11.81
N LYS A 93 46.03 18.64 -13.00
CA LYS A 93 47.18 19.25 -13.65
C LYS A 93 46.75 20.55 -14.31
#